data_AF-A0A962YZ01-F1
#
_entry.id   AF-A0A962YZ01-F1
#
_cell.length_a   1.000
_cell.length_b   1.000
_cell.length_c   1.000
_cell.angle_alpha   90.00
_cell.angle_beta   90.00
_cell.angle_gamma   90.00
#
_symmetry.space_group_name_H-M   'P 1'
#
loop_
_entity.id
_entity.type
_entity.pdbx_description
1 polymer ?
#
loop_
_entity_poly.entity_id
_entity_poly.type
_entity_poly.pdbx_seq_one_letter_code
_entity_poly.pdbx_strand_id
1 'polypeptide(L)'
;KRSQQLDQDWQMPSLLQGFHGDLSGGEQFYRLLERSQANPTAFIDLLELFYLCLALGYQGKYGKDEQGYIIRENIINKLYHSIRQERGDFSKNILVGADNAKATVTPVRKTYKGVIIISLAAIATVAALVLHQYQQLQAQDQSIQQVMMKLLQPQP
;
A
#
# COMPACT_ATOMS: atom_id res chain seq x y z
N LYS A 1 -34.07 3.64 28.47
CA LYS A 1 -34.06 2.92 27.16
C LYS A 1 -33.46 3.75 26.03
N ARG A 2 -33.80 5.04 25.87
CA ARG A 2 -33.25 5.90 24.80
C ARG A 2 -31.75 6.24 24.93
N SER A 3 -31.20 6.26 26.15
CA SER A 3 -29.78 6.51 26.40
C SER A 3 -28.85 5.36 26.00
N GLN A 4 -29.32 4.11 25.98
CA GLN A 4 -28.48 2.96 25.58
C GLN A 4 -28.40 2.74 24.07
N GLN A 5 -29.29 3.35 23.28
CA GLN A 5 -29.23 3.26 21.82
C GLN A 5 -28.13 4.17 21.22
N LEU A 6 -27.86 5.32 21.84
CA LEU A 6 -26.83 6.24 21.36
C LEU A 6 -25.40 5.69 21.49
N ASP A 7 -25.16 4.84 22.49
CA ASP A 7 -23.85 4.19 22.67
C ASP A 7 -23.57 3.11 21.61
N GLN A 8 -24.62 2.48 21.05
CA GLN A 8 -24.47 1.48 19.99
C GLN A 8 -24.29 2.12 18.60
N ASP A 9 -24.91 3.28 18.36
CA ASP A 9 -24.79 3.99 17.07
C ASP A 9 -23.39 4.61 16.86
N TRP A 10 -22.59 4.78 17.91
CA TRP A 10 -21.18 5.19 17.79
C TRP A 10 -20.20 4.01 17.64
N GLN A 11 -20.67 2.77 17.78
CA GLN A 11 -19.91 1.59 17.37
C GLN A 11 -20.08 1.35 15.86
N MET A 12 -19.71 2.36 15.06
CA MET A 12 -19.38 2.12 13.67
C MET A 12 -18.34 1.00 13.65
N PRO A 13 -18.53 -0.08 12.86
CA PRO A 13 -17.52 -1.10 12.71
C PRO A 13 -16.25 -0.36 12.29
N SER A 14 -15.21 -0.42 13.12
CA SER A 14 -13.94 0.22 12.81
C SER A 14 -13.56 -0.19 11.38
N LEU A 15 -12.91 0.68 10.59
CA LEU A 15 -12.42 0.33 9.25
C LEU A 15 -11.56 -0.96 9.24
N LEU A 16 -11.10 -1.39 10.42
CA LEU A 16 -10.45 -2.65 10.69
C LEU A 16 -11.37 -3.89 10.57
N GLN A 17 -12.63 -3.79 10.96
CA GLN A 17 -13.62 -4.87 10.92
C GLN A 17 -14.06 -5.23 9.49
N GLY A 18 -13.83 -4.32 8.52
CA GLY A 18 -14.07 -4.58 7.09
C GLY A 18 -12.87 -5.21 6.35
N PHE A 19 -11.64 -5.07 6.85
CA PHE A 19 -10.43 -5.46 6.11
C PHE A 19 -9.66 -6.66 6.68
N HIS A 20 -9.75 -6.96 7.98
CA HIS A 20 -9.11 -8.14 8.55
C HIS A 20 -9.92 -8.72 9.71
N GLY A 21 -10.44 -9.94 9.50
CA GLY A 21 -11.12 -10.75 10.52
C GLY A 21 -10.19 -11.35 11.56
N ASP A 22 -9.32 -10.53 12.16
CA ASP A 22 -8.46 -10.95 13.28
C ASP A 22 -8.37 -9.80 14.29
N LEU A 23 -8.80 -10.05 15.53
CA LEU A 23 -9.00 -9.07 16.61
C LEU A 23 -7.68 -8.53 17.22
N SER A 24 -6.64 -8.35 16.40
CA SER A 24 -5.27 -8.02 16.82
C SER A 24 -4.70 -6.80 16.09
N GLY A 25 -5.54 -5.81 15.79
CA GLY A 25 -5.17 -4.57 15.10
C GLY A 25 -4.01 -3.79 15.73
N GLY A 26 -3.85 -3.92 17.04
CA GLY A 26 -2.73 -3.32 17.78
C GLY A 26 -1.39 -4.02 17.56
N GLU A 27 -1.36 -5.26 17.06
CA GLU A 27 -0.12 -6.02 16.84
C GLU A 27 0.40 -5.93 15.40
N GLN A 28 -0.52 -5.86 14.43
CA GLN A 28 -0.17 -5.78 13.02
C GLN A 28 0.59 -4.48 12.70
N PHE A 29 0.22 -3.37 13.35
CA PHE A 29 0.97 -2.11 13.27
C PHE A 29 2.45 -2.31 13.60
N TYR A 30 2.75 -2.90 14.76
CA TYR A 30 4.14 -3.10 15.19
C TYR A 30 4.86 -4.17 14.37
N ARG A 31 4.14 -5.19 13.87
CA ARG A 31 4.71 -6.18 12.94
C ARG A 31 5.13 -5.54 11.61
N LEU A 32 4.30 -4.63 11.07
CA LEU A 32 4.62 -3.91 9.85
C LEU A 32 5.74 -2.89 10.06
N LEU A 33 5.76 -2.22 11.22
CA LEU A 33 6.85 -1.36 11.64
C LEU A 33 8.18 -2.12 11.67
N GLU A 34 8.23 -3.29 12.31
CA GLU A 34 9.44 -4.12 12.38
C GLU A 34 9.94 -4.55 10.99
N ARG A 35 9.02 -4.99 10.11
CA ARG A 35 9.37 -5.30 8.71
C ARG A 35 9.91 -4.11 7.94
N SER A 36 9.36 -2.92 8.18
CA SER A 36 9.80 -1.68 7.53
C SER A 36 11.16 -1.24 8.05
N GLN A 37 11.45 -1.46 9.33
CA GLN A 37 12.75 -1.19 9.94
C GLN A 37 13.88 -2.09 9.41
N ALA A 38 13.55 -3.25 8.82
CA ALA A 38 14.55 -4.12 8.20
C ALA A 38 15.23 -3.47 6.98
N ASN A 39 14.59 -2.50 6.34
CA ASN A 39 15.16 -1.75 5.22
C ASN A 39 14.75 -0.26 5.28
N PRO A 40 15.34 0.52 6.19
CA PRO A 40 14.88 1.88 6.50
C PRO A 40 15.07 2.84 5.32
N THR A 41 16.13 2.65 4.52
CA THR A 41 16.39 3.46 3.32
C THR A 41 15.27 3.32 2.27
N ALA A 42 14.70 2.11 2.10
CA ALA A 42 13.64 1.87 1.13
C ALA A 42 12.25 2.33 1.60
N PHE A 43 12.04 2.37 2.93
CA PHE A 43 10.74 2.62 3.57
C PHE A 43 10.73 3.88 4.46
N ILE A 44 11.62 4.84 4.24
CA ILE A 44 11.77 6.03 5.10
C ILE A 44 10.47 6.82 5.27
N ASP A 45 9.71 7.04 4.19
CA ASP A 45 8.43 7.77 4.23
C ASP A 45 7.38 7.03 5.09
N LEU A 46 7.42 5.69 5.06
CA LEU A 46 6.50 4.85 5.84
C LEU A 46 6.91 4.82 7.31
N LEU A 47 8.21 4.81 7.62
CA LEU A 47 8.73 4.95 8.97
C LEU A 47 8.33 6.30 9.60
N GLU A 48 8.35 7.38 8.82
CA GLU A 48 7.87 8.70 9.27
C GLU A 48 6.37 8.70 9.57
N LEU A 49 5.56 8.04 8.73
CA LEU A 49 4.13 7.87 9.01
C LEU A 49 3.92 7.12 10.33
N PHE A 50 4.65 6.04 10.56
CA PHE A 50 4.59 5.31 11.84
C PHE A 50 4.99 6.18 13.02
N TYR A 51 6.04 6.99 12.88
CA TYR A 51 6.47 7.93 13.91
C TYR A 51 5.38 8.96 14.23
N LEU A 52 4.75 9.54 13.20
CA LEU A 52 3.66 10.50 13.38
C LEU A 52 2.46 9.86 14.07
N CYS A 53 2.04 8.66 13.64
CA CYS A 53 0.95 7.92 14.28
C CYS A 53 1.25 7.68 15.77
N LEU A 54 2.48 7.27 16.09
CA LEU A 54 2.90 7.09 17.48
C LEU A 54 2.89 8.43 18.22
N ALA A 55 3.49 9.50 17.68
CA ALA A 55 3.53 10.82 18.32
C ALA A 55 2.15 11.42 18.60
N LEU A 56 1.16 11.12 17.75
CA LEU A 56 -0.25 11.51 17.93
C LEU A 56 -0.97 10.75 19.06
N GLY A 57 -0.32 9.77 19.68
CA GLY A 57 -0.88 9.01 20.80
C GLY A 57 -1.39 7.63 20.44
N TYR A 58 -1.06 7.08 19.26
CA TYR A 58 -1.35 5.68 18.97
C TYR A 58 -0.59 4.76 19.93
N GLN A 59 -1.32 3.91 20.66
CA GLN A 59 -0.74 2.97 21.63
C GLN A 59 -0.76 1.52 21.12
N GLY A 60 -1.79 1.11 20.37
CA GLY A 60 -1.93 -0.26 19.86
C GLY A 60 -1.89 -1.30 20.99
N LYS A 61 -1.16 -2.41 20.78
CA LYS A 61 -1.03 -3.50 21.77
C LYS A 61 -0.47 -3.06 23.12
N TYR A 62 0.33 -2.00 23.16
CA TYR A 62 0.99 -1.50 24.38
C TYR A 62 0.10 -0.59 25.24
N GLY A 63 -1.12 -0.25 24.80
CA GLY A 63 -2.06 0.54 25.62
C GLY A 63 -2.76 -0.27 26.72
N LYS A 64 -2.74 -1.61 26.62
CA LYS A 64 -3.37 -2.52 27.60
C LYS A 64 -2.41 -3.03 28.67
N ASP A 65 -1.12 -2.74 28.53
CA ASP A 65 -0.04 -3.22 29.39
C ASP A 65 0.40 -2.08 30.33
N GLU A 66 0.51 -2.36 31.64
CA GLU A 66 0.91 -1.38 32.65
C GLU A 66 2.28 -0.75 32.36
N GLN A 67 3.20 -1.52 31.76
CA GLN A 67 4.53 -1.04 31.37
C GLN A 67 4.66 -0.74 29.88
N GLY A 68 3.57 -0.89 29.11
CA GLY A 68 3.58 -0.74 27.66
C GLY A 68 3.98 0.67 27.19
N TYR A 69 3.72 1.69 28.01
CA TYR A 69 4.16 3.07 27.74
C TYR A 69 5.69 3.17 27.59
N ILE A 70 6.46 2.50 28.45
CA ILE A 70 7.93 2.51 28.41
C ILE A 70 8.43 1.86 27.12
N ILE A 71 7.82 0.73 26.74
CA ILE A 71 8.18 0.01 25.51
C ILE A 71 7.88 0.87 24.29
N ARG A 72 6.71 1.52 24.26
CA ARG A 72 6.31 2.43 23.19
C ARG A 72 7.27 3.60 23.08
N GLU A 73 7.66 4.21 24.19
CA GLU A 73 8.60 5.32 24.21
C GLU A 73 9.97 4.90 23.65
N ASN A 74 10.44 3.70 24.00
CA ASN A 74 11.67 3.15 23.44
C ASN A 74 11.57 2.96 21.91
N ILE A 75 10.43 2.47 21.42
CA ILE A 75 10.16 2.31 19.99
C ILE A 75 10.19 3.66 19.28
N ILE A 76 9.54 4.68 19.84
CA ILE A 76 9.52 6.05 19.28
C ILE A 76 10.94 6.60 19.17
N ASN A 77 11.74 6.47 20.23
CA ASN A 77 13.12 6.96 20.24
C ASN A 77 14.00 6.24 19.20
N LYS A 78 13.91 4.91 19.11
CA LYS A 78 14.63 4.13 18.09
C LYS A 78 14.23 4.54 16.68
N LEU A 79 12.93 4.71 16.44
CA LEU A 79 12.39 5.11 15.15
C LEU A 79 12.85 6.52 14.77
N TYR A 80 12.83 7.46 15.71
CA TYR A 80 13.34 8.81 15.53
C TYR A 80 14.82 8.83 15.12
N HIS A 81 15.66 8.06 15.82
CA HIS A 81 17.09 7.96 15.48
C HIS A 81 17.31 7.37 14.09
N SER A 82 16.59 6.30 13.74
CA SER A 82 16.68 5.68 12.42
C SER A 82 16.26 6.64 11.31
N ILE A 83 15.14 7.38 11.49
CA ILE A 83 14.70 8.37 10.50
C ILE A 83 15.73 9.48 10.34
N ARG A 84 16.27 9.99 11.45
CA ARG A 84 17.26 11.07 11.45
C ARG A 84 18.58 10.65 10.79
N GLN A 85 18.99 9.39 10.96
CA GLN A 85 20.18 8.84 10.32
C GLN A 85 20.03 8.78 8.79
N GLU A 86 18.87 8.38 8.28
CA GLU A 86 18.62 8.26 6.84
C GLU A 86 18.34 9.61 6.15
N ARG A 87 17.62 10.52 6.81
CA ARG A 87 17.27 11.85 6.25
C ARG A 87 18.38 12.90 6.41
N GLY A 88 19.29 12.69 7.36
CA GLY A 88 20.20 13.73 7.83
C GLY A 88 19.47 14.80 8.66
N ASP A 89 20.21 15.80 9.15
CA ASP A 89 19.61 16.91 9.88
C ASP A 89 18.72 17.73 8.93
N PHE A 90 17.39 17.64 9.13
CA PHE A 90 16.43 18.55 8.51
C PHE A 90 16.84 19.98 8.84
N SER A 91 17.43 20.64 7.85
CA SER A 91 17.88 22.03 7.79
C SER A 91 17.94 22.77 9.13
N LYS A 92 19.09 22.65 9.81
CA LYS A 92 19.65 23.77 10.58
C LYS A 92 20.29 24.85 9.67
N ASN A 93 20.05 24.77 8.36
CA ASN A 93 20.50 25.74 7.35
C ASN A 93 19.44 26.76 6.94
N ILE A 94 18.23 26.77 7.53
CA ILE A 94 17.24 27.83 7.23
C ILE A 94 17.53 29.11 8.04
N LEU A 95 18.38 29.04 9.07
CA LEU A 95 18.59 30.16 10.00
C LEU A 95 19.98 30.80 9.97
N VAL A 96 20.90 30.32 9.14
CA VAL A 96 22.23 30.94 9.04
C VAL A 96 22.63 30.96 7.57
N GLY A 97 22.81 32.16 7.03
CA GLY A 97 23.39 32.36 5.70
C GLY A 97 24.68 31.55 5.58
N ALA A 98 24.68 30.61 4.65
CA ALA A 98 25.84 29.83 4.28
C ALA A 98 25.68 29.44 2.81
N ASP A 99 25.75 30.45 1.96
CA ASP A 99 26.76 30.54 0.93
C ASP A 99 27.74 29.34 1.00
N ASN A 100 27.63 28.46 0.00
CA ASN A 100 28.54 27.33 -0.32
C ASN A 100 28.21 25.92 0.18
N ALA A 101 26.99 25.60 0.62
CA ALA A 101 26.58 24.21 0.70
C ALA A 101 25.93 23.76 -0.62
N LYS A 102 26.74 23.21 -1.55
CA LYS A 102 26.24 22.26 -2.57
C LYS A 102 25.74 20.99 -1.85
N ALA A 103 24.65 21.13 -1.09
CA ALA A 103 23.85 19.99 -0.70
C ALA A 103 23.07 19.58 -1.95
N THR A 104 23.72 18.78 -2.80
CA THR A 104 23.01 17.91 -3.73
C THR A 104 22.22 16.93 -2.88
N VAL A 105 21.05 17.39 -2.42
CA VAL A 105 19.92 16.54 -2.08
C VAL A 105 19.63 15.79 -3.37
N THR A 106 20.19 14.59 -3.53
CA THR A 106 19.71 13.69 -4.57
C THR A 106 18.34 13.26 -4.11
N PRO A 107 17.24 13.69 -4.75
CA PRO A 107 15.97 13.06 -4.49
C PRO A 107 16.17 11.60 -4.87
N VAL A 108 15.95 10.68 -3.92
CA VAL A 108 15.74 9.27 -4.24
C VAL A 108 14.42 9.23 -5.01
N ARG A 109 14.48 9.59 -6.29
CA ARG A 109 13.41 9.43 -7.24
C ARG A 109 13.23 7.92 -7.35
N LYS A 110 12.34 7.35 -6.54
CA LYS A 110 11.78 6.02 -6.81
C LYS A 110 11.30 6.08 -8.26
N THR A 111 11.99 5.34 -9.13
CA THR A 111 11.79 5.35 -10.57
C THR A 111 10.46 4.70 -10.92
N TYR A 112 9.37 5.45 -10.74
CA TYR A 112 8.00 5.09 -11.12
C TYR A 112 7.88 4.78 -12.62
N LYS A 113 8.88 5.20 -13.42
CA LYS A 113 9.01 4.84 -14.84
C LYS A 113 9.02 3.33 -15.07
N GLY A 114 9.65 2.54 -14.18
CA GLY A 114 9.68 1.08 -14.32
C GLY A 114 8.29 0.44 -14.15
N VAL A 115 7.51 0.94 -13.18
CA VAL A 115 6.16 0.44 -12.91
C VAL A 115 5.19 0.76 -14.05
N ILE A 116 5.31 1.96 -14.65
CA ILE A 116 4.47 2.36 -15.79
C ILE A 116 4.76 1.53 -17.04
N ILE A 117 6.04 1.18 -17.30
CA ILE A 117 6.40 0.35 -18.45
C ILE A 117 5.86 -1.07 -18.28
N ILE A 118 5.94 -1.64 -17.06
CA ILE A 118 5.42 -2.98 -16.77
C ILE A 118 3.89 -2.99 -16.87
N SER A 119 3.20 -1.95 -16.38
CA SER A 119 1.74 -1.88 -16.48
C SER A 119 1.27 -1.73 -17.93
N LEU A 120 1.93 -0.89 -18.74
CA LEU A 120 1.62 -0.75 -20.16
C LEU A 120 1.89 -2.04 -20.93
N ALA A 121 2.99 -2.73 -20.64
CA ALA A 121 3.30 -4.02 -21.24
C ALA A 121 2.24 -5.08 -20.88
N ALA A 122 1.82 -5.14 -19.62
CA ALA A 122 0.76 -6.05 -19.18
C ALA A 122 -0.60 -5.75 -19.83
N ILE A 123 -0.95 -4.47 -20.00
CA ILE A 123 -2.18 -4.08 -20.70
C ILE A 123 -2.10 -4.47 -22.18
N ALA A 124 -0.95 -4.24 -22.82
CA ALA A 124 -0.74 -4.58 -24.23
C ALA A 124 -0.81 -6.10 -24.47
N THR A 125 -0.24 -6.91 -23.58
CA THR A 125 -0.32 -8.37 -23.70
C THR A 125 -1.75 -8.89 -23.54
N VAL A 126 -2.50 -8.35 -22.57
CA VAL A 126 -3.93 -8.70 -22.41
C VAL A 126 -4.73 -8.30 -23.65
N ALA A 127 -4.53 -7.10 -24.18
CA ALA A 127 -5.22 -6.65 -25.39
C ALA A 127 -4.91 -7.55 -26.60
N ALA A 128 -3.66 -7.98 -26.77
CA ALA A 128 -3.26 -8.88 -27.84
C ALA A 128 -3.93 -10.27 -27.73
N LEU A 129 -4.02 -10.82 -26.51
CA LEU A 129 -4.71 -12.09 -26.26
C LEU A 129 -6.21 -12.00 -26.56
N VAL A 130 -6.83 -10.89 -26.16
CA VAL A 130 -8.25 -10.62 -26.44
C VAL A 130 -8.49 -10.54 -27.95
N LEU A 131 -7.66 -9.82 -28.70
CA LEU A 131 -7.76 -9.76 -30.16
C LEU A 131 -7.56 -11.12 -30.83
N HIS A 132 -6.60 -11.92 -30.34
CA HIS A 132 -6.38 -13.28 -30.83
C HIS A 132 -7.61 -14.16 -30.57
N GLN A 133 -8.24 -14.05 -29.40
CA GLN A 133 -9.48 -14.76 -29.09
C GLN A 133 -10.64 -14.31 -29.99
N TYR A 134 -10.77 -13.01 -30.28
CA TYR A 134 -11.77 -12.49 -31.21
C TYR A 134 -11.61 -13.05 -32.63
N GLN A 135 -10.38 -13.18 -33.12
CA GLN A 135 -10.10 -13.78 -34.44
C GLN A 135 -10.52 -15.26 -34.49
N GLN A 136 -10.24 -16.02 -33.43
CA GLN A 136 -10.68 -17.42 -33.35
C GLN A 136 -12.21 -17.56 -33.35
N LEU A 137 -12.92 -16.68 -32.65
CA LEU A 137 -14.39 -16.68 -32.63
C LEU A 137 -14.99 -16.42 -34.01
N GLN A 138 -14.40 -15.52 -34.81
CA GLN A 138 -14.87 -15.30 -36.20
C GLN A 138 -14.57 -16.48 -37.13
N ALA A 139 -13.43 -17.17 -36.96
CA ALA A 139 -13.12 -18.36 -37.74
C ALA A 139 -14.09 -19.52 -37.44
N GLN A 140 -14.58 -19.61 -36.21
CA GLN A 140 -15.55 -20.62 -35.80
C GLN A 140 -16.97 -20.34 -36.33
N ASP A 141 -17.38 -19.07 -36.38
CA ASP A 141 -18.71 -18.69 -36.89
C ASP A 141 -18.87 -19.03 -38.38
N GLN A 142 -17.81 -18.85 -39.19
CA GLN A 142 -17.81 -19.24 -40.60
C GLN A 142 -17.96 -20.75 -40.82
N SER A 143 -17.34 -21.56 -39.95
CA SER A 143 -17.43 -23.03 -40.04
C SER A 143 -18.80 -23.54 -39.58
N ILE A 144 -19.43 -22.92 -38.57
CA ILE A 144 -20.82 -23.21 -38.17
C ILE A 144 -21.79 -22.88 -39.31
N GLN A 145 -21.63 -21.74 -39.99
CA GLN A 145 -22.44 -21.38 -41.16
C GLN A 145 -22.26 -22.37 -42.32
N GLN A 146 -21.04 -22.84 -42.58
CA GLN A 146 -20.77 -23.84 -43.62
C GLN A 146 -21.44 -25.19 -43.30
N VAL A 147 -21.36 -25.65 -42.05
CA VAL A 147 -21.99 -26.90 -41.62
C VAL A 147 -23.52 -26.78 -41.63
N MET A 148 -24.06 -25.66 -41.15
CA MET A 148 -25.50 -25.39 -41.17
C MET A 148 -26.01 -25.29 -42.62
N MET A 149 -25.30 -24.62 -43.53
CA MET A 149 -25.65 -24.56 -44.95
C MET A 149 -25.62 -25.96 -45.59
N LYS A 150 -24.72 -26.85 -45.14
CA LYS A 150 -24.61 -28.23 -45.63
C LYS A 150 -25.69 -29.17 -45.06
N LEU A 151 -26.21 -28.90 -43.86
CA LEU A 151 -27.30 -29.66 -43.22
C LEU A 151 -28.70 -29.20 -43.66
N LEU A 152 -28.81 -28.01 -44.25
CA LEU A 152 -30.07 -27.43 -44.76
C LEU A 152 -30.31 -27.73 -46.25
N GLN A 153 -29.37 -28.39 -46.95
CA GLN A 153 -29.62 -28.89 -48.29
C GLN A 153 -30.46 -30.17 -48.22
N PRO A 154 -31.60 -30.27 -48.92
CA PRO A 154 -32.38 -31.49 -48.97
C PRO A 154 -31.53 -32.58 -49.63
N GLN A 155 -31.27 -33.65 -48.88
CA GLN A 155 -30.64 -34.85 -49.42
C GLN A 155 -31.58 -35.45 -50.48
N PRO A 156 -31.08 -35.84 -51.67
CA PRO A 156 -31.91 -36.46 -52.72
C PRO A 156 -32.48 -37.81 -52.30
#